data_AF-A0A1V5GTC8-F1
#
_entry.id   AF-A0A1V5GTC8-F1
#
_cell.length_a   1.000
_cell.length_b   1.000
_cell.length_c   1.000
_cell.angle_alpha   90.00
_cell.angle_beta   90.00
_cell.angle_gamma   90.00
#
_symmetry.space_group_name_H-M   'P 1'
#
loop_
_entity.id
_entity.type
_entity.pdbx_description
1 polymer ?
#
loop_
_entity_poly.entity_id
_entity_poly.type
_entity_poly.pdbx_seq_one_letter_code
_entity_poly.pdbx_strand_id
1 'polypeptide(L)' 'MQALERYFRQARRSFPDAPLLLGCARPMGKLQREIDSLALRAGFDGIAYPAEGTVEEARAMNLRPLFSEYCCAMMA' A
#
# COMPACT_ATOMS: atom_id res chain seq x y z
N MET A 1 9.43 12.23 2.19
CA MET A 1 8.17 11.78 1.52
C MET A 1 8.24 11.79 -0.01
N GLN A 2 8.62 12.89 -0.69
CA GLN A 2 8.62 12.92 -2.17
C GLN A 2 9.48 11.83 -2.87
N ALA A 3 10.67 11.51 -2.31
CA ALA A 3 11.52 10.46 -2.87
C ALA A 3 10.85 9.08 -2.81
N LEU A 4 10.13 8.80 -1.72
CA LEU A 4 9.39 7.55 -1.56
C LEU A 4 8.22 7.46 -2.54
N GLU A 5 7.46 8.54 -2.72
CA GLU A 5 6.39 8.58 -3.71
C GLU A 5 6.91 8.29 -5.13
N ARG A 6 8.02 8.92 -5.52
CA ARG A 6 8.65 8.65 -6.82
C ARG A 6 9.07 7.20 -6.97
N TYR A 7 9.64 6.62 -5.91
CA TYR A 7 10.05 5.22 -5.89
C TYR A 7 8.85 4.27 -6.05
N PHE A 8 7.75 4.51 -5.33
CA PHE A 8 6.53 3.70 -5.44
C PHE A 8 5.89 3.78 -6.82
N ARG A 9 5.77 4.98 -7.40
CA ARG A 9 5.29 5.14 -8.78
C ARG A 9 6.20 4.45 -9.79
N GLN A 10 7.52 4.50 -9.56
CA GLN A 10 8.46 3.77 -10.41
C GLN A 10 8.27 2.25 -10.29
N ALA A 11 8.10 1.72 -9.09
CA ALA A 11 7.83 0.30 -8.88
C ALA A 11 6.59 -0.15 -9.65
N ARG A 12 5.47 0.58 -9.53
CA ARG A 12 4.24 0.28 -10.29
C ARG A 12 4.46 0.29 -11.81
N ARG A 13 5.21 1.26 -12.33
CA ARG A 13 5.54 1.32 -13.77
C ARG A 13 6.45 0.19 -14.23
N SER A 14 7.43 -0.20 -13.41
CA SER A 14 8.38 -1.27 -13.73
C SER A 14 7.71 -2.65 -13.71
N PHE A 15 6.66 -2.82 -12.91
CA PHE A 15 5.94 -4.08 -12.76
C PHE A 15 4.45 -3.81 -12.98
N PRO A 16 3.95 -3.59 -14.20
CA PRO A 16 2.55 -3.21 -14.43
C PRO A 16 1.55 -4.31 -14.05
N ASP A 17 1.92 -5.59 -14.25
CA ASP A 17 1.00 -6.72 -14.10
C ASP A 17 1.27 -7.59 -12.86
N ALA A 18 2.37 -7.33 -12.15
CA ALA A 18 2.72 -8.10 -10.95
C ALA A 18 2.05 -7.50 -9.71
N PRO A 19 1.52 -8.31 -8.79
CA PRO A 19 1.03 -7.83 -7.51
C PRO A 19 2.10 -7.07 -6.72
N LEU A 20 1.80 -5.84 -6.30
CA LEU A 20 2.69 -5.01 -5.49
C LEU A 20 2.11 -4.81 -4.10
N LEU A 21 2.78 -5.39 -3.10
CA LEU A 21 2.35 -5.34 -1.70
C LEU A 21 3.27 -4.45 -0.87
N LEU A 22 2.69 -3.60 -0.02
CA LEU A 22 3.43 -2.91 1.03
C LEU A 22 3.50 -3.79 2.29
N GLY A 23 4.65 -4.42 2.49
CA GLY A 23 4.91 -5.30 3.64
C GLY A 23 4.97 -4.55 4.98
N CYS A 24 4.96 -5.31 6.09
CA CYS A 24 4.83 -4.78 7.46
C CYS A 24 6.03 -3.95 7.97
N ALA A 25 7.21 -4.07 7.36
CA ALA A 25 8.43 -3.43 7.82
C ALA A 25 8.46 -1.93 7.46
N ARG A 26 7.84 -1.09 8.30
CA ARG A 26 7.86 0.38 8.20
C ARG A 26 7.64 1.08 9.55
N PRO A 27 8.03 2.36 9.72
CA PRO A 27 7.81 3.10 10.96
C PRO A 27 6.33 3.23 11.29
N MET A 28 5.97 3.07 12.56
CA MET A 28 4.60 3.17 13.06
C MET A 28 4.15 4.62 13.28
N GLY A 29 2.83 4.80 13.47
CA GLY A 29 2.23 6.09 13.81
C GLY A 29 2.03 6.98 12.58
N LYS A 30 2.35 8.28 12.69
CA LYS A 30 2.08 9.26 11.63
C LYS A 30 2.71 8.86 10.29
N LEU A 31 3.95 8.37 10.32
CA LEU A 31 4.66 7.95 9.11
C LEU A 31 4.00 6.75 8.44
N GLN A 32 3.48 5.78 9.21
CA GLN A 32 2.77 4.63 8.66
C GLN A 32 1.61 5.09 7.77
N ARG A 33 0.77 6.00 8.28
CA ARG A 33 -0.37 6.53 7.53
C ARG A 33 0.05 7.27 6.25
N GLU A 34 1.09 8.09 6.33
CA GLU A 34 1.60 8.79 5.14
C GLU A 34 2.15 7.80 4.09
N ILE A 35 2.88 6.76 4.52
CA ILE A 35 3.42 5.73 3.63
C ILE A 35 2.30 4.90 3.00
N ASP A 36 1.30 4.49 3.78
CA ASP A 36 0.16 3.70 3.32
C ASP A 36 -0.67 4.47 2.27
N SER A 37 -0.92 5.76 2.51
CA SER A 37 -1.59 6.64 1.55
C SER A 37 -0.81 6.80 0.25
N LEU A 38 0.53 6.92 0.33
CA LEU A 38 1.38 6.95 -0.87
C LEU A 38 1.33 5.64 -1.65
N ALA A 39 1.32 4.49 -0.98
CA ALA A 39 1.22 3.18 -1.62
C ALA A 39 -0.13 3.00 -2.33
N LEU A 40 -1.25 3.36 -1.68
CA LEU A 40 -2.57 3.35 -2.30
C LEU A 40 -2.60 4.20 -3.57
N ARG A 41 -2.13 5.44 -3.49
CA ARG A 41 -2.11 6.38 -4.63
C ARG A 41 -1.16 5.97 -5.74
N ALA A 42 -0.13 5.18 -5.42
CA ALA A 42 0.79 4.60 -6.40
C ALA A 42 0.23 3.33 -7.07
N GLY A 43 -0.92 2.81 -6.61
CA GLY A 43 -1.55 1.62 -7.19
C GLY A 43 -0.95 0.32 -6.66
N PHE A 44 -0.56 0.28 -5.39
CA PHE A 44 -0.20 -0.98 -4.72
C PHE A 44 -1.48 -1.80 -4.49
N ASP A 45 -1.37 -3.12 -4.67
CA ASP A 45 -2.49 -4.06 -4.67
C ASP A 45 -2.84 -4.54 -3.24
N GLY A 46 -1.93 -4.36 -2.28
CA GLY A 46 -2.20 -4.69 -0.89
C GLY A 46 -1.26 -4.01 0.10
N ILE A 47 -1.74 -3.86 1.32
CA ILE A 47 -1.02 -3.22 2.43
C ILE A 47 -1.16 -4.11 3.67
N ALA A 48 -0.03 -4.58 4.19
CA ALA A 48 -0.01 -5.37 5.42
C ALA A 48 -0.19 -4.45 6.64
N TYR A 49 -1.10 -4.81 7.55
CA TYR A 49 -1.41 -4.04 8.76
C TYR A 49 -1.59 -2.54 8.47
N PRO A 50 -2.62 -2.15 7.71
CA PRO A 50 -2.80 -0.77 7.29
C PRO A 50 -3.07 0.14 8.50
N ALA A 51 -2.55 1.37 8.46
CA ALA A 51 -2.88 2.39 9.45
C ALA A 51 -4.38 2.69 9.45
N GLU A 52 -4.90 3.11 10.61
CA GLU A 52 -6.28 3.59 10.73
C GLU A 52 -6.57 4.67 9.68
N GLY A 53 -7.75 4.60 9.04
CA GLY A 53 -8.15 5.50 7.96
C GLY A 53 -7.72 5.09 6.54
N THR A 54 -6.81 4.11 6.41
CA THR A 54 -6.32 3.65 5.09
C THR A 54 -7.43 2.92 4.32
N VAL A 55 -8.25 2.13 5.01
CA VAL A 55 -9.37 1.39 4.40
C VAL A 55 -10.42 2.37 3.88
N GLU A 56 -10.68 3.43 4.64
CA GLU A 56 -11.60 4.51 4.32
C GLU A 56 -11.10 5.33 3.12
N GLU A 57 -9.80 5.65 3.08
CA GLU A 57 -9.18 6.31 1.93
C GLU A 57 -9.29 5.45 0.67
N ALA A 58 -9.02 4.14 0.76
CA ALA A 58 -9.17 3.22 -0.36
C ALA A 58 -10.61 3.20 -0.89
N ARG A 59 -11.61 3.15 0.00
CA ARG A 59 -13.03 3.22 -0.38
C ARG A 59 -13.38 4.56 -1.04
N ALA A 60 -12.86 5.68 -0.52
CA ALA A 60 -13.05 7.00 -1.13
C ALA A 60 -12.44 7.11 -2.54
N MET A 61 -11.42 6.29 -2.84
CA MET A 61 -10.85 6.13 -4.18
C MET A 61 -11.63 5.14 -5.08
N ASN A 62 -12.82 4.69 -4.65
CA ASN A 62 -13.62 3.65 -5.32
C ASN A 62 -12.94 2.28 -5.43
N LEU A 63 -11.97 1.99 -4.55
CA LEU A 63 -11.39 0.65 -4.43
C LEU A 63 -12.28 -0.23 -3.55
N ARG A 64 -12.17 -1.55 -3.74
CA ARG A 64 -12.85 -2.57 -2.93
C ARG A 64 -11.82 -3.31 -2.07
N PRO A 65 -11.61 -2.93 -0.81
CA PRO A 65 -10.70 -3.64 0.08
C PRO A 65 -11.16 -5.09 0.30
N LEU A 66 -10.22 -6.01 0.20
CA LEU A 66 -10.36 -7.41 0.61
C LEU A 66 -9.40 -7.66 1.76
N PHE A 67 -9.79 -8.52 2.69
CA PHE A 67 -9.00 -8.85 3.87
C PHE A 67 -8.56 -10.31 3.80
N SER A 68 -7.33 -10.55 4.22
CA SER A 68 -6.70 -11.85 4.28
C SER A 68 -5.94 -11.97 5.59
N GLU A 69 -6.01 -13.15 6.21
CA GLU A 69 -5.25 -13.47 7.42
C GLU A 69 -3.88 -14.09 7.10
N TYR A 70 -3.58 -14.30 5.82
CA TYR A 70 -2.29 -14.82 5.39
C TYR A 70 -1.19 -13.74 5.47
N CYS A 71 0.03 -14.18 5.77
CA CYS A 71 1.21 -13.30 5.72
C CYS A 71 1.36 -12.68 4.34
N CYS A 72 1.76 -11.40 4.27
CA CYS A 72 2.05 -10.70 3.01
C CYS A 72 3.08 -11.38 2.11
N ALA A 73 3.95 -12.24 2.66
CA ALA A 73 4.89 -13.05 1.89
C ALA A 73 4.23 -14.26 1.17
N MET A 74 3.00 -14.60 1.54
CA MET A 74 2.23 -15.71 0.96
C MET A 74 1.10 -15.22 0.05
N MET A 75 0.97 -13.91 -0.13
CA MET A 75 -0.02 -13.30 -1.01
C MET A 75 0.67 -12.97 -2.34
N ALA A 76 0.19 -13.57 -3.42
CA ALA A 76 0.50 -13.21 -4.79
C ALA A 76 -0.78 -12.66 -5.41
#